data_AF-A0A418SR76-F1
#
_entry.id   AF-A0A418SR76-F1
#
_cell.length_a   1.000
_cell.length_b   1.000
_cell.length_c   1.000
_cell.angle_alpha   90.00
_cell.angle_beta   90.00
_cell.angle_gamma   90.00
#
_symmetry.space_group_name_H-M   'P 1'
#
loop_
_entity.id
_entity.type
_entity.pdbx_description
1 polymer ?
#
loop_
_entity_poly.entity_id
_entity_poly.type
_entity_poly.pdbx_seq_one_letter_code
_entity_poly.pdbx_strand_id
1 'polypeptide(L)'
;MTHEDMLAALAPPRLPADMAALGWRELCGLAGLGLLAALILFALLLPWLTRRPSRRVRIRATRGQPGAERILSIARILGHLPEALRPAAYGAAPPPSDEQIERIALAGANPRGKRRR
;
A
#
# COMPACT_ATOMS: atom_id res chain seq x y z
N MET A 1 22.43 -21.24 53.63
CA MET A 1 23.06 -20.76 52.37
C MET A 1 22.02 -20.81 51.29
N THR A 2 21.73 -19.66 50.69
CA THR A 2 20.78 -19.55 49.58
C THR A 2 21.49 -19.86 48.26
N HIS A 3 20.73 -20.12 47.21
CA HIS A 3 21.27 -20.35 45.87
C HIS A 3 22.11 -19.15 45.37
N GLU A 4 21.73 -17.93 45.79
CA GLU A 4 22.48 -16.70 45.50
C GLU A 4 23.86 -16.67 46.18
N ASP A 5 23.95 -17.14 47.43
CA ASP A 5 25.23 -17.23 48.16
C ASP A 5 26.22 -18.18 47.46
N MET A 6 25.70 -19.26 46.84
CA MET A 6 26.51 -20.23 46.12
C MET A 6 26.99 -19.69 44.77
N LEU A 7 26.16 -18.93 44.05
CA LEU A 7 26.53 -18.29 42.78
C LEU A 7 27.59 -17.20 42.97
N ALA A 8 27.51 -16.42 44.05
CA ALA A 8 28.51 -15.40 44.38
C ALA A 8 29.90 -15.98 44.69
N ALA A 9 29.96 -17.23 45.19
CA ALA A 9 31.21 -17.91 45.53
C ALA A 9 31.92 -18.55 44.33
N LEU A 10 31.24 -18.79 43.19
CA LEU A 10 31.80 -19.57 42.07
C LEU A 10 32.66 -18.76 41.08
N ALA A 11 32.56 -17.43 41.05
CA ALA A 11 33.54 -16.57 40.41
C ALA A 11 33.22 -15.12 40.80
N PRO A 12 34.20 -14.27 41.17
CA PRO A 12 33.94 -12.85 41.24
C PRO A 12 33.40 -12.42 39.86
N PRO A 13 32.24 -11.76 39.78
CA PRO A 13 31.71 -11.30 38.50
C PRO A 13 32.76 -10.41 37.85
N ARG A 14 33.43 -10.94 36.81
CA ARG A 14 34.52 -10.23 36.11
C ARG A 14 34.01 -9.15 35.16
N LEU A 15 32.70 -8.91 35.17
CA LEU A 15 32.06 -7.84 34.44
C LEU A 15 31.95 -6.64 35.40
N PRO A 16 32.56 -5.50 35.06
CA PRO A 16 32.37 -4.25 35.81
C PRO A 16 30.87 -3.98 35.96
N ALA A 17 30.42 -3.54 37.14
CA ALA A 17 29.02 -3.23 37.38
C ALA A 17 28.43 -2.24 36.35
N ASP A 18 29.29 -1.38 35.78
CA ASP A 18 28.96 -0.45 34.70
C ASP A 18 28.60 -1.12 33.37
N MET A 19 29.07 -2.35 33.12
CA MET A 19 28.63 -3.16 31.96
C MET A 19 27.32 -3.91 32.20
N ALA A 20 26.92 -4.08 33.47
CA ALA A 20 25.62 -4.65 33.81
C ALA A 20 24.50 -3.59 33.78
N ALA A 21 24.86 -2.30 33.89
CA ALA A 21 23.94 -1.18 33.81
C ALA A 21 23.77 -0.71 32.36
N LEU A 22 22.52 -0.68 31.90
CA LEU A 22 22.19 -0.14 30.59
C LEU A 22 22.30 1.39 30.64
N GLY A 23 23.37 1.94 30.04
CA GLY A 23 23.60 3.37 30.01
C GLY A 23 22.62 4.13 29.12
N TRP A 24 22.62 5.47 29.25
CA TRP A 24 21.74 6.35 28.47
C TRP A 24 21.98 6.25 26.96
N ARG A 25 23.24 6.04 26.54
CA ARG A 25 23.59 5.90 25.12
C ARG A 25 23.02 4.61 24.53
N GLU A 26 23.08 3.54 25.30
CA GLU A 26 22.54 2.22 24.98
C GLU A 26 21.01 2.27 24.91
N LEU A 27 20.36 2.99 25.84
CA LEU A 27 18.93 3.28 25.80
C LEU A 27 18.54 4.06 24.53
N CYS A 28 19.27 5.12 24.18
CA CYS A 28 19.04 5.85 22.92
C CYS A 28 19.24 4.95 21.69
N GLY A 29 20.26 4.08 21.70
CA GLY A 29 20.51 3.12 20.63
C GLY A 29 19.37 2.11 20.48
N LEU A 30 18.89 1.54 21.59
CA LEU A 30 17.74 0.63 21.61
C LEU A 30 16.45 1.32 21.16
N ALA A 31 16.22 2.56 21.57
CA ALA A 31 15.08 3.35 21.10
C ALA A 31 15.14 3.57 19.58
N GLY A 32 16.31 3.94 19.05
CA GLY A 32 16.52 4.10 17.61
C GLY A 32 16.32 2.79 16.83
N LEU A 33 16.85 1.68 17.35
CA LEU A 33 16.64 0.34 16.77
C LEU A 33 15.16 -0.07 16.81
N GLY A 34 14.46 0.21 17.91
CA GLY A 34 13.02 -0.02 18.04
C GLY A 34 12.21 0.79 17.02
N LEU A 35 12.56 2.06 16.81
CA LEU A 35 11.95 2.92 15.78
C LEU A 35 12.19 2.37 14.37
N LEU A 36 13.43 1.97 14.04
CA LEU A 36 13.75 1.36 12.76
C LEU A 36 12.98 0.06 12.55
N ALA A 37 12.93 -0.82 13.56
CA ALA A 37 12.17 -2.06 13.50
C ALA A 37 10.67 -1.80 13.29
N ALA A 38 10.10 -0.82 13.99
CA ALA A 38 8.70 -0.43 13.84
C ALA A 38 8.40 0.10 12.44
N LEU A 39 9.29 0.92 11.85
CA LEU A 39 9.14 1.43 10.49
C LEU A 39 9.19 0.30 9.45
N ILE A 40 10.12 -0.65 9.60
CA ILE A 40 10.22 -1.82 8.71
C ILE A 40 8.93 -2.64 8.80
N LEU A 41 8.45 -2.91 10.02
CA LEU A 41 7.22 -3.66 10.25
C LEU A 41 6.01 -2.94 9.66
N PHE A 42 5.90 -1.62 9.86
CA PHE A 42 4.83 -0.80 9.28
C PHE A 42 4.86 -0.82 7.76
N ALA A 43 6.03 -0.69 7.14
CA ALA A 43 6.19 -0.76 5.68
C ALA A 43 5.78 -2.15 5.13
N LEU A 44 6.09 -3.21 5.87
CA LEU A 44 5.70 -4.58 5.51
C LEU A 44 4.19 -4.81 5.66
N LEU A 45 3.56 -4.17 6.65
CA LEU A 45 2.11 -4.19 6.88
C LEU A 45 1.34 -3.25 5.96
N LEU A 46 2.00 -2.24 5.39
CA LEU A 46 1.41 -1.25 4.50
C LEU A 46 0.58 -1.85 3.36
N PRO A 47 1.00 -2.90 2.61
CA PRO A 47 0.18 -3.51 1.57
C PRO A 47 -1.11 -4.18 2.09
N TRP A 48 -1.15 -4.60 3.36
CA TRP A 48 -2.35 -5.16 3.99
C TRP A 48 -3.23 -4.08 4.63
N LEU A 49 -2.63 -3.03 5.21
CA LEU A 49 -3.35 -1.91 5.82
C LEU A 49 -3.89 -0.91 4.80
N THR A 50 -3.19 -0.72 3.68
CA THR A 50 -3.63 0.20 2.64
C THR A 50 -4.82 -0.40 1.90
N ARG A 51 -6.00 0.18 2.14
CA ARG A 51 -7.17 -0.07 1.32
C ARG A 51 -6.84 0.29 -0.12
N ARG A 52 -6.74 -0.72 -0.99
CA ARG A 52 -6.57 -0.50 -2.43
C ARG A 52 -7.65 0.48 -2.90
N PRO A 53 -7.30 1.63 -3.50
CA PRO A 53 -8.29 2.59 -3.97
C PRO A 53 -9.20 1.88 -4.96
N SER A 54 -10.51 1.90 -4.68
CA SER A 54 -11.49 1.20 -5.51
C SER A 54 -11.38 1.66 -6.96
N ARG A 55 -11.65 0.77 -7.92
CA ARG A 55 -11.61 1.10 -9.35
C ARG A 55 -12.43 2.35 -9.68
N ARG A 56 -13.54 2.58 -8.96
CA ARG A 56 -14.38 3.80 -9.06
C ARG A 56 -13.61 5.07 -8.74
N VAL A 57 -12.82 5.08 -7.67
CA VAL A 57 -12.01 6.25 -7.27
C VAL A 57 -10.92 6.51 -8.31
N ARG A 58 -10.27 5.46 -8.82
CA ARG A 58 -9.24 5.61 -9.87
C ARG A 58 -9.82 6.15 -11.18
N ILE A 59 -11.02 5.70 -11.58
CA ILE A 59 -11.72 6.22 -12.76
C ILE A 59 -12.12 7.69 -12.55
N ARG A 60 -12.67 8.06 -11.39
CA ARG A 60 -13.01 9.47 -11.10
C ARG A 60 -11.80 10.39 -11.09
N ALA A 61 -10.63 9.90 -10.66
CA ALA A 61 -9.39 10.67 -10.69
C ALA A 61 -8.91 11.02 -12.11
N THR A 62 -9.47 10.40 -13.15
CA THR A 62 -9.18 10.76 -14.56
C THR A 62 -10.02 11.94 -15.08
N ARG A 63 -10.96 12.48 -14.28
CA ARG A 63 -11.72 13.68 -14.65
C ARG A 63 -10.78 14.87 -14.84
N GLY A 64 -11.08 15.69 -15.85
CA GLY A 64 -10.24 16.84 -16.24
C GLY A 64 -9.22 16.55 -17.33
N GLN A 65 -9.04 15.28 -17.73
CA GLN A 65 -8.27 14.93 -18.93
C GLN A 65 -9.10 15.16 -20.21
N PRO A 66 -8.46 15.48 -21.35
CA PRO A 66 -9.10 15.46 -22.66
C PRO A 66 -9.80 14.12 -22.93
N GLY A 67 -10.97 14.14 -23.59
CA GLY A 67 -11.83 12.95 -23.71
C GLY A 67 -11.13 11.68 -24.21
N ALA A 68 -10.29 11.79 -25.24
CA ALA A 68 -9.53 10.65 -25.79
C ALA A 68 -8.45 10.14 -24.81
N GLU A 69 -7.68 11.04 -24.19
CA GLU A 69 -6.67 10.68 -23.18
C GLU A 69 -7.30 10.00 -21.97
N ARG A 70 -8.45 10.50 -21.53
CA ARG A 70 -9.22 9.92 -20.43
C ARG A 70 -9.63 8.48 -20.73
N ILE A 71 -10.11 8.21 -21.94
CA ILE A 71 -10.52 6.87 -22.36
C ILE A 71 -9.33 5.89 -22.32
N LEU A 72 -8.15 6.31 -22.76
CA LEU A 72 -6.93 5.51 -22.72
C LEU A 72 -6.42 5.30 -21.28
N SER A 73 -6.45 6.33 -20.44
CA SER A 73 -6.13 6.23 -19.02
C SER A 73 -7.06 5.23 -18.31
N ILE A 74 -8.35 5.26 -18.61
CA ILE A 74 -9.33 4.30 -18.09
C ILE A 74 -9.05 2.89 -18.59
N ALA A 75 -8.69 2.71 -19.87
CA ALA A 75 -8.31 1.41 -20.41
C ALA A 75 -7.09 0.82 -19.69
N ARG A 76 -6.11 1.66 -19.31
CA ARG A 76 -4.94 1.24 -18.52
C ARG A 76 -5.31 0.83 -17.09
N ILE A 77 -6.30 1.50 -16.48
CA ILE A 77 -6.83 1.13 -15.16
C ILE A 77 -7.60 -0.20 -15.23
N LEU A 78 -8.32 -0.44 -16.33
CA LEU A 78 -9.13 -1.64 -16.55
C LEU A 78 -8.31 -2.85 -17.04
N GLY A 79 -7.17 -2.61 -17.71
CA GLY A 79 -6.40 -3.63 -18.42
C GLY A 79 -6.99 -4.01 -19.79
N HIS A 80 -8.09 -3.39 -20.20
CA HIS A 80 -8.71 -3.53 -21.52
C HIS A 80 -9.49 -2.27 -21.90
N LEU A 81 -9.69 -2.05 -23.19
CA LEU A 81 -10.51 -0.94 -23.71
C LEU A 81 -11.96 -1.43 -23.92
N PRO A 82 -12.97 -0.84 -23.26
CA PRO A 82 -14.37 -1.16 -23.50
C PRO A 82 -14.75 -0.93 -24.97
N GLU A 83 -15.44 -1.88 -25.59
CA GLU A 83 -15.80 -1.82 -27.01
C GLU A 83 -16.57 -0.55 -27.37
N ALA A 84 -17.50 -0.12 -26.52
CA ALA A 84 -18.29 1.11 -26.70
C ALA A 84 -17.45 2.40 -26.66
N LEU A 85 -16.23 2.38 -26.11
CA LEU A 85 -15.34 3.54 -26.08
C LEU A 85 -14.27 3.51 -27.17
N ARG A 86 -14.11 2.40 -27.92
CA ARG A 86 -13.14 2.30 -29.02
C ARG A 86 -13.32 3.38 -30.09
N PRO A 87 -14.54 3.69 -30.58
CA PRO A 87 -14.70 4.69 -31.63
C PRO A 87 -14.26 6.08 -31.16
N ALA A 88 -14.60 6.43 -29.91
CA ALA A 88 -14.22 7.70 -29.31
C ALA A 88 -12.72 7.80 -28.97
N ALA A 89 -12.06 6.68 -28.67
CA ALA A 89 -10.63 6.64 -28.41
C ALA A 89 -9.79 6.94 -29.67
N TYR A 90 -10.24 6.46 -30.83
CA TYR A 90 -9.52 6.61 -32.11
C TYR A 90 -10.05 7.76 -32.97
N GLY A 91 -10.87 8.66 -32.41
CA GLY A 91 -11.41 9.82 -33.13
C GLY A 91 -12.47 9.48 -34.19
N ALA A 92 -12.92 8.22 -34.25
CA ALA A 92 -14.00 7.79 -35.15
C ALA A 92 -15.39 8.26 -34.67
N ALA A 93 -15.49 8.75 -33.43
CA ALA A 93 -16.67 9.41 -32.88
C ALA A 93 -16.26 10.53 -31.91
N PRO A 94 -17.06 11.60 -31.79
CA PRO A 94 -16.83 12.60 -30.74
C PRO A 94 -16.89 11.94 -29.35
N PRO A 95 -16.05 12.39 -28.40
CA PRO A 95 -15.97 11.79 -27.08
C PRO A 95 -17.31 11.97 -26.33
N PRO A 96 -17.87 10.89 -25.75
CA PRO A 96 -19.08 10.97 -24.94
C PRO A 96 -18.83 11.76 -23.65
N SER A 97 -19.90 12.18 -22.98
CA SER A 97 -19.78 13.00 -21.77
C SER A 97 -19.07 12.25 -20.64
N ASP A 98 -18.55 13.00 -19.67
CA ASP A 98 -17.76 12.42 -18.58
C ASP A 98 -18.50 11.35 -17.77
N GLU A 99 -19.81 11.54 -17.59
CA GLU A 99 -20.68 10.61 -16.89
C GLU A 99 -20.94 9.33 -17.71
N GLN A 100 -21.05 9.46 -19.03
CA GLN A 100 -21.26 8.33 -19.93
C GLN A 100 -20.01 7.45 -19.98
N ILE A 101 -18.82 8.05 -20.04
CA ILE A 101 -17.54 7.33 -19.99
C ILE A 101 -17.42 6.53 -18.68
N GLU A 102 -17.77 7.13 -17.54
CA GLU A 102 -17.76 6.43 -16.24
C GLU A 102 -18.73 5.24 -16.20
N ARG A 103 -19.95 5.44 -16.70
CA ARG A 103 -20.97 4.38 -16.74
C ARG A 103 -20.51 3.19 -17.59
N ILE A 104 -19.96 3.46 -18.78
CA ILE A 104 -19.46 2.43 -19.69
C ILE A 104 -18.25 1.71 -19.10
N ALA A 105 -17.32 2.44 -18.48
CA ALA A 105 -16.14 1.88 -17.83
C ALA A 105 -16.52 0.95 -16.65
N LEU A 106 -17.49 1.35 -15.83
CA LEU A 106 -17.98 0.54 -14.72
C LEU A 106 -18.78 -0.68 -15.18
N ALA A 107 -19.53 -0.57 -16.28
CA ALA A 107 -20.22 -1.72 -16.89
C ALA A 107 -19.23 -2.74 -17.47
N GLY A 108 -18.19 -2.28 -18.18
CA GLY A 108 -17.13 -3.14 -18.74
C GLY A 108 -16.27 -3.83 -17.68
N ALA A 109 -16.11 -3.21 -16.51
CA ALA A 109 -15.35 -3.78 -15.39
C ALA A 109 -16.03 -4.97 -14.69
N ASN A 110 -17.33 -5.23 -14.96
CA ASN A 110 -18.11 -6.29 -14.34
C ASN A 110 -18.29 -7.48 -15.30
N PRO A 111 -17.44 -8.52 -15.23
CA PRO A 111 -17.50 -9.66 -16.15
C PRO A 111 -18.82 -10.46 -16.05
N ARG A 112 -19.58 -10.31 -14.96
CA ARG A 112 -20.88 -10.99 -14.78
C ARG A 112 -22.00 -10.45 -15.68
N GLY A 113 -21.86 -9.22 -16.21
CA GLY A 113 -22.86 -8.63 -17.12
C GLY A 113 -22.77 -9.11 -18.56
N LYS A 114 -21.60 -9.59 -19.00
CA LYS A 114 -21.34 -9.95 -20.41
C LYS A 114 -21.87 -11.35 -20.79
N ARG A 115 -22.28 -12.20 -19.83
CA ARG A 115 -22.84 -13.54 -20.08
C ARG A 115 -24.36 -13.59 -20.29
N ARG A 116 -25.07 -12.45 -20.23
CA ARG A 116 -26.54 -12.37 -20.31
C ARG A 116 -27.08 -11.66 -21.55
N ARG A 117 -26.22 -11.34 -22.52
CA ARG A 117 -26.62 -10.76 -23.80
C ARG A 117 -26.05 -11.58 -24.95
#